data_AF-A0A0J7N5H8-F1
#
_entry.id   AF-A0A0J7N5H8-F1
#
_cell.length_a   1.000
_cell.length_b   1.000
_cell.length_c   1.000
_cell.angle_alpha   90.00
_cell.angle_beta   90.00
_cell.angle_gamma   90.00
#
_symmetry.space_group_name_H-M   'P 1'
#
loop_
_entity.id
_entity.type
_entity.pdbx_description
1 polymer ?
#
loop_
_entity_poly.entity_id
_entity_poly.type
_entity_poly.pdbx_seq_one_letter_code
_entity_poly.pdbx_strand_id
1 'polypeptide(L)'
;MYVTLKCQMCHYEKTICSEPEEPETLDNVNMAMVAGTSYAQLKEQCAVAGKVEKQLALERNEVINGIPYITVVADGSWMKRSYGNAYNSPSGIGAIIGYRTKKLLFVGVRNKYCTAVCDMVERKGIKSKTHKCYKNFNRNESSTRMESDAIVEGFKCSLEMHGLIFKTVIADGDSSVYQTIIDNRPYSEQMVTVKKIECTNHLLRNLCKKLKVVTEMTQPKTQRQRGFTELRNVVKNILNIRQEVEKAAELRRKDQQTPQHCKAMELQNDILNIPSHVFGEHK
;
A
#
# COMPACT_ATOMS: atom_id res chain seq x y z
N MET A 1 28.48 -1.57 -1.02
CA MET A 1 29.51 -2.20 -1.91
C MET A 1 29.61 -1.41 -3.22
N TYR A 2 30.77 -0.85 -3.58
CA TYR A 2 30.90 -0.01 -4.78
C TYR A 2 31.29 -0.86 -5.99
N VAL A 3 30.52 -0.76 -7.09
CA VAL A 3 30.82 -1.43 -8.36
C VAL A 3 31.04 -0.37 -9.43
N THR A 4 32.24 -0.34 -10.02
CA THR A 4 32.57 0.57 -11.11
C THR A 4 32.36 -0.13 -12.45
N LEU A 5 31.47 0.43 -13.27
CA LEU A 5 31.20 -0.06 -14.62
C LEU A 5 31.88 0.88 -15.63
N LYS A 6 32.77 0.32 -16.45
CA LYS A 6 33.45 1.02 -17.55
C LYS A 6 32.85 0.61 -18.89
N CYS A 7 32.33 1.58 -19.63
CA CYS A 7 31.92 1.34 -21.02
C CYS A 7 33.15 1.15 -21.90
N GLN A 8 33.30 -0.01 -22.55
CA GLN A 8 34.47 -0.30 -23.37
C GLN A 8 34.52 0.45 -24.71
N MET A 9 33.40 1.03 -25.17
CA MET A 9 33.36 1.78 -26.44
C MET A 9 33.62 3.28 -26.30
N CYS A 10 33.26 3.90 -25.17
CA CYS A 10 33.46 5.34 -24.96
C CYS A 10 34.31 5.68 -23.72
N HIS A 11 34.84 4.66 -23.04
CA HIS A 11 35.65 4.77 -21.82
C HIS A 11 35.00 5.53 -20.65
N TYR A 12 33.69 5.79 -20.72
CA TYR A 12 32.93 6.37 -19.63
C TYR A 12 32.88 5.40 -18.44
N GLU A 13 33.36 5.85 -17.28
CA GLU A 13 33.35 5.11 -16.03
C GLU A 13 32.29 5.70 -15.10
N LYS A 14 31.40 4.85 -14.59
CA LYS A 14 30.45 5.22 -13.54
C LYS A 14 30.59 4.25 -12.38
N THR A 15 30.88 4.80 -11.21
CA THR A 15 30.87 4.05 -9.95
C THR A 15 29.48 4.11 -9.37
N ILE A 16 28.86 2.94 -9.18
CA ILE A 16 27.52 2.80 -8.62
C ILE A 16 27.67 2.18 -7.24
N CYS A 17 27.17 2.87 -6.21
CA CYS A 17 27.08 2.33 -4.86
C CYS A 17 25.90 1.35 -4.79
N SER A 18 26.13 0.15 -4.26
CA SER A 18 25.06 -0.84 -4.00
C SER A 18 24.19 -0.48 -2.78
N GLU A 19 24.49 0.62 -2.09
CA GLU A 19 23.74 1.08 -0.92
C GLU A 19 23.11 2.44 -1.25
N PRO A 20 21.79 2.61 -1.04
CA PRO A 20 21.11 3.87 -1.27
C PRO A 20 21.59 4.92 -0.27
N GLU A 21 21.94 6.10 -0.77
CA GLU A 21 22.51 7.19 0.06
C GLU A 21 21.49 7.89 0.97
N GLU A 22 20.18 7.64 0.86
CA GLU A 22 19.18 8.16 1.82
C GLU A 22 17.97 7.20 2.00
N PRO A 23 17.53 6.87 3.23
CA PRO A 23 16.43 5.96 3.49
C PRO A 23 15.11 6.72 3.71
N GLU A 24 14.56 7.36 2.69
CA GLU A 24 13.19 7.89 2.77
C GLU A 24 12.15 6.85 2.30
N THR A 25 11.65 6.12 3.29
CA THR A 25 10.27 5.63 3.44
C THR A 25 9.47 5.30 2.17
N LEU A 26 9.54 4.04 1.72
CA LEU A 26 8.34 3.21 1.39
C LEU A 26 8.69 1.75 1.02
N ASP A 27 9.97 1.39 0.90
CA ASP A 27 10.40 0.07 0.42
C ASP A 27 10.83 -0.91 1.54
N ASN A 28 10.32 -0.75 2.76
CA ASN A 28 10.73 -1.57 3.92
C ASN A 28 10.42 -3.07 3.76
N VAL A 29 9.35 -3.41 3.03
CA VAL A 29 8.96 -4.81 2.78
C VAL A 29 9.93 -5.48 1.80
N ASN A 30 10.36 -4.74 0.76
CA ASN A 30 11.34 -5.24 -0.20
C ASN A 30 12.74 -5.31 0.43
N MET A 31 13.15 -4.31 1.22
CA MET A 31 14.44 -4.30 1.90
C MET A 31 14.61 -5.43 2.93
N ALA A 32 13.61 -5.69 3.77
CA ALA A 32 13.68 -6.77 4.76
C ALA A 32 13.80 -8.17 4.13
N MET A 33 13.28 -8.35 2.91
CA MET A 33 13.40 -9.58 2.13
C MET A 33 14.70 -9.67 1.33
N VAL A 34 15.19 -8.56 0.79
CA VAL A 34 16.49 -8.50 0.10
C VAL A 34 17.64 -8.76 1.07
N ALA A 35 17.48 -8.43 2.36
CA ALA A 35 18.49 -8.62 3.39
C ALA A 35 18.72 -10.09 3.85
N GLY A 36 18.01 -11.08 3.29
CA GLY A 36 18.23 -12.50 3.64
C GLY A 36 17.85 -12.86 5.09
N THR A 37 17.10 -12.01 5.77
CA THR A 37 16.65 -12.22 7.16
C THR A 37 15.79 -13.47 7.26
N SER A 38 16.05 -14.33 8.24
CA SER A 38 15.25 -15.54 8.44
C SER A 38 13.82 -15.17 8.87
N TYR A 39 12.85 -15.99 8.49
CA TYR A 39 11.45 -15.80 8.88
C TYR A 39 11.24 -15.76 10.41
N ALA A 40 12.13 -16.42 11.18
CA ALA A 40 12.13 -16.38 12.63
C ALA A 40 12.50 -14.98 13.17
N GLN A 41 13.54 -14.36 12.62
CA GLN A 41 13.95 -13.01 12.98
C GLN A 41 12.88 -11.98 12.62
N LEU A 42 12.20 -12.13 11.48
CA LEU A 42 11.07 -11.25 11.11
C LEU A 42 9.91 -11.34 12.11
N LYS A 43 9.58 -12.55 12.59
CA LYS A 43 8.56 -12.73 13.63
C LYS A 43 8.93 -12.04 14.94
N GLU A 44 10.19 -12.16 15.36
CA GLU A 44 10.68 -11.50 16.57
C GLU A 44 10.59 -9.97 16.44
N GLN A 45 11.02 -9.42 15.30
CA GLN A 45 10.90 -7.98 15.02
C GLN A 45 9.45 -7.51 15.04
N CYS A 46 8.52 -8.30 14.49
CA CYS A 46 7.09 -8.00 14.54
C CYS A 46 6.58 -7.96 15.98
N ALA A 47 6.96 -8.91 16.82
CA ALA A 47 6.56 -8.95 18.22
C ALA A 47 7.10 -7.73 19.00
N VAL A 48 8.34 -7.33 18.76
CA VAL A 48 8.93 -6.13 19.36
C VAL A 48 8.18 -4.87 18.89
N ALA A 49 7.91 -4.76 17.58
CA ALA A 49 7.16 -3.64 17.02
C ALA A 49 5.74 -3.53 17.60
N GLY A 50 5.04 -4.66 17.77
CA GLY A 50 3.71 -4.72 18.38
C GLY A 50 3.69 -4.22 19.83
N LYS A 51 4.71 -4.58 20.63
CA LYS A 51 4.84 -4.07 22.01
C LYS A 51 4.99 -2.55 22.06
N VAL A 52 5.80 -1.99 21.17
CA VAL A 52 6.02 -0.53 21.10
C VAL A 52 4.73 0.20 20.68
N GLU A 53 4.03 -0.29 19.64
CA GLU A 53 2.75 0.29 19.23
C GLU A 53 1.69 0.20 20.35
N LYS A 54 1.67 -0.91 21.08
CA LYS A 54 0.77 -1.10 22.22
C LYS A 54 1.04 -0.08 23.33
N GLN A 55 2.30 0.12 23.69
CA GLN A 55 2.67 1.10 24.70
C GLN A 55 2.24 2.51 24.28
N LEU A 56 2.52 2.91 23.04
CA LEU A 56 2.12 4.22 22.51
C LEU A 56 0.60 4.42 22.45
N ALA A 57 -0.17 3.36 22.20
CA ALA A 57 -1.63 3.41 22.24
C ALA A 57 -2.16 3.61 23.67
N LEU A 58 -1.55 2.94 24.65
CA LEU A 58 -1.91 3.08 26.07
C LEU A 58 -1.57 4.46 26.62
N GLU A 59 -0.39 5.01 26.30
CA GLU A 59 0.02 6.37 26.70
C GLU A 59 -0.96 7.45 26.21
N ARG A 60 -1.67 7.18 25.11
CA ARG A 60 -2.67 8.09 24.52
C ARG A 60 -4.11 7.78 24.92
N ASN A 61 -4.33 6.81 25.81
CA ASN A 61 -5.66 6.33 26.21
C ASN A 61 -6.53 5.88 25.01
N GLU A 62 -5.91 5.32 23.97
CA GLU A 62 -6.61 4.82 22.77
C GLU A 62 -7.05 3.37 22.97
N VAL A 63 -8.08 3.20 23.79
CA VAL A 63 -8.54 1.89 24.25
C VAL A 63 -10.02 1.70 23.91
N ILE A 64 -10.37 0.51 23.43
CA ILE A 64 -11.77 0.07 23.24
C ILE A 64 -11.96 -1.18 24.10
N ASN A 65 -12.89 -1.14 25.05
CA ASN A 65 -13.22 -2.27 25.93
C ASN A 65 -11.98 -2.85 26.65
N GLY A 66 -11.05 -1.99 27.09
CA GLY A 66 -9.80 -2.41 27.75
C GLY A 66 -8.68 -2.87 26.81
N ILE A 67 -8.92 -2.93 25.49
CA ILE A 67 -7.94 -3.35 24.49
C ILE A 67 -7.45 -2.13 23.69
N PRO A 68 -6.12 -1.91 23.60
CA PRO A 68 -5.57 -0.80 22.81
C PRO A 68 -5.83 -1.01 21.32
N TYR A 69 -6.10 0.09 20.60
CA TYR A 69 -6.31 0.06 19.15
C TYR A 69 -5.31 0.94 18.42
N ILE A 70 -4.99 0.56 17.18
CA ILE A 70 -4.06 1.30 16.32
C ILE A 70 -4.56 1.43 14.87
N THR A 71 -3.94 2.36 14.15
CA THR A 71 -4.04 2.47 12.69
C THR A 71 -2.87 1.71 12.06
N VAL A 72 -3.15 0.93 11.03
CA VAL A 72 -2.16 0.15 10.29
C VAL A 72 -2.18 0.50 8.82
N VAL A 73 -1.05 0.31 8.15
CA VAL A 73 -0.91 0.35 6.70
C VAL A 73 -0.79 -1.09 6.21
N ALA A 74 -1.56 -1.48 5.21
CA ALA A 74 -1.49 -2.82 4.64
C ALA A 74 -1.24 -2.74 3.13
N ASP A 75 -0.33 -3.58 2.65
CA ASP A 75 0.03 -3.65 1.23
C ASP A 75 0.46 -5.07 0.83
N GLY A 76 0.33 -5.34 -0.47
CA GLY A 76 0.65 -6.60 -1.10
C GLY A 76 1.81 -6.48 -2.08
N SER A 77 2.63 -7.53 -2.16
CA SER A 77 3.65 -7.65 -3.20
C SER A 77 3.59 -9.03 -3.86
N TRP A 78 3.93 -9.09 -5.15
CA TRP A 78 3.88 -10.30 -5.96
C TRP A 78 5.23 -10.55 -6.61
N MET A 79 5.65 -11.81 -6.64
CA MET A 79 6.92 -12.19 -7.27
C MET A 79 6.92 -11.94 -8.78
N LYS A 80 5.74 -11.96 -9.40
CA LYS A 80 5.54 -11.59 -10.79
C LYS A 80 4.64 -10.36 -10.83
N ARG A 81 5.24 -9.21 -11.08
CA ARG A 81 4.50 -7.97 -11.31
C ARG A 81 3.94 -7.99 -12.72
N SER A 82 2.63 -7.77 -12.87
CA SER A 82 2.04 -7.47 -14.17
C SER A 82 1.26 -6.18 -14.04
N TYR A 83 1.59 -5.19 -14.85
CA TYR A 83 0.80 -3.98 -14.96
C TYR A 83 -0.37 -4.29 -15.91
N GLY A 84 -1.54 -4.55 -15.35
CA GLY A 84 -2.82 -4.60 -16.08
C GLY A 84 -3.16 -5.89 -16.84
N ASN A 85 -2.20 -6.78 -17.15
CA ASN A 85 -2.44 -7.84 -18.13
C ASN A 85 -2.30 -9.30 -17.62
N ALA A 86 -1.72 -9.58 -16.45
CA ALA A 86 -1.50 -10.97 -16.01
C ALA A 86 -1.42 -11.17 -14.48
N TYR A 87 -2.56 -11.25 -13.79
CA TYR A 87 -2.65 -11.53 -12.34
C TYR A 87 -2.38 -13.00 -11.97
N ASN A 88 -1.32 -13.60 -12.54
CA ASN A 88 -0.97 -15.01 -12.40
C ASN A 88 0.32 -15.24 -11.61
N SER A 89 0.63 -14.36 -10.67
CA SER A 89 1.79 -14.56 -9.81
C SER A 89 1.66 -15.85 -8.99
N PRO A 90 2.72 -16.67 -8.94
CA PRO A 90 2.69 -17.91 -8.18
C PRO A 90 2.88 -17.71 -6.68
N SER A 91 3.47 -16.59 -6.29
CA SER A 91 3.77 -16.24 -4.91
C SER A 91 3.42 -14.79 -4.67
N GLY A 92 2.78 -14.54 -3.53
CA GLY A 92 2.38 -13.22 -3.07
C GLY A 92 2.66 -13.08 -1.58
N ILE A 93 2.79 -11.84 -1.14
CA ILE A 93 3.04 -11.49 0.26
C ILE A 93 2.07 -10.38 0.62
N GLY A 94 1.45 -10.48 1.79
CA GLY A 94 0.74 -9.39 2.44
C GLY A 94 1.53 -8.93 3.66
N ALA A 95 1.72 -7.63 3.81
CA ALA A 95 2.39 -7.03 4.96
C ALA A 95 1.46 -6.04 5.67
N ILE A 96 1.55 -6.02 7.00
CA ILE A 96 0.88 -5.03 7.84
C ILE A 96 1.94 -4.26 8.62
N ILE A 97 1.87 -2.94 8.56
CA ILE A 97 2.84 -2.01 9.13
C ILE A 97 2.11 -1.07 10.09
N GLY A 98 2.71 -0.82 11.26
CA GLY A 98 2.18 0.14 12.23
C GLY A 98 2.28 1.56 11.68
N TYR A 99 1.19 2.33 11.72
CA TYR A 99 1.19 3.68 11.15
C TYR A 99 2.10 4.65 11.92
N ARG A 100 2.32 4.45 13.22
CA ARG A 100 3.13 5.37 14.03
C ARG A 100 4.59 5.01 13.97
N THR A 101 4.91 3.77 14.32
CA THR A 101 6.28 3.27 14.37
C THR A 101 6.87 3.04 12.98
N LYS A 102 6.02 2.90 11.95
CA LYS A 102 6.41 2.50 10.58
C LYS A 102 7.14 1.15 10.53
N LYS A 103 6.95 0.33 11.56
CA LYS A 103 7.55 -1.01 11.69
C LYS A 103 6.59 -2.09 11.26
N LEU A 104 7.13 -3.20 10.78
CA LEU A 104 6.39 -4.37 10.37
C LEU A 104 5.72 -5.02 11.60
N LEU A 105 4.40 -5.25 11.52
CA LEU A 105 3.62 -5.92 12.56
C LEU A 105 3.23 -7.34 12.15
N PHE A 106 3.11 -7.59 10.85
CA PHE A 106 2.76 -8.91 10.33
C PHE A 106 3.24 -9.08 8.88
N VAL A 107 3.65 -10.30 8.54
CA VAL A 107 3.94 -10.71 7.16
C VAL A 107 3.37 -12.10 6.90
N GLY A 108 2.49 -12.19 5.90
CA GLY A 108 1.89 -13.43 5.42
C GLY A 108 2.41 -13.75 4.03
N VAL A 109 3.02 -14.93 3.86
CA VAL A 109 3.51 -15.41 2.55
C VAL A 109 2.53 -16.44 2.00
N ARG A 110 2.17 -16.32 0.72
CA ARG A 110 1.30 -17.25 0.00
C ARG A 110 1.98 -17.79 -1.23
N ASN A 111 2.04 -19.11 -1.36
CA ASN A 111 2.63 -19.81 -2.51
C ASN A 111 1.66 -20.84 -3.09
N LYS A 112 1.47 -20.79 -4.40
CA LYS A 112 0.67 -21.75 -5.18
C LYS A 112 1.39 -23.06 -5.48
N TYR A 113 2.72 -23.07 -5.38
CA TYR A 113 3.54 -24.24 -5.65
C TYR A 113 4.59 -24.47 -4.57
N CYS A 114 5.02 -25.72 -4.46
CA CYS A 114 6.26 -26.09 -3.81
C CYS A 114 7.11 -26.80 -4.86
N THR A 115 8.05 -26.07 -5.47
CA THR A 115 8.82 -26.54 -6.63
C THR A 115 9.73 -27.71 -6.26
N ALA A 116 10.32 -27.67 -5.07
CA ALA A 116 11.36 -28.61 -4.66
C ALA A 116 10.86 -30.05 -4.49
N VAL A 117 9.58 -30.25 -4.14
CA VAL A 117 9.06 -31.59 -3.85
C VAL A 117 7.68 -31.82 -4.46
N CYS A 118 6.65 -31.04 -4.08
CA CYS A 118 5.27 -31.32 -4.53
C CYS A 118 5.10 -31.25 -6.05
N ASP A 119 5.67 -30.21 -6.69
CA ASP A 119 5.52 -30.04 -8.13
C ASP A 119 6.31 -31.09 -8.92
N MET A 120 7.48 -31.49 -8.41
CA MET A 120 8.29 -32.56 -8.98
C MET A 120 7.57 -33.92 -8.88
N VAL A 121 6.99 -34.21 -7.70
CA VAL A 121 6.23 -35.43 -7.42
C VAL A 121 5.03 -35.56 -8.35
N GLU A 122 4.26 -34.48 -8.52
CA GLU A 122 3.08 -34.45 -9.39
C GLU A 122 3.47 -34.67 -10.87
N ARG A 123 4.55 -34.04 -11.34
CA ARG A 123 5.02 -34.20 -12.72
C ARG A 123 5.61 -35.60 -13.00
N LYS A 124 6.26 -36.21 -12.02
CA LYS A 124 6.97 -37.50 -12.19
C LYS A 124 6.15 -38.70 -11.72
N GLY A 125 4.99 -38.51 -11.08
CA GLY A 125 4.15 -39.59 -10.56
C GLY A 125 4.79 -40.39 -9.41
N ILE A 126 5.70 -39.77 -8.65
CA ILE A 126 6.49 -40.45 -7.59
C ILE A 126 5.88 -40.16 -6.21
N LYS A 127 5.90 -41.12 -5.28
CA LYS A 127 5.46 -40.85 -3.88
C LYS A 127 6.33 -39.77 -3.21
N SER A 128 5.67 -38.79 -2.61
CA SER A 128 6.32 -37.63 -1.96
C SER A 128 7.18 -38.06 -0.77
N LYS A 129 8.42 -37.54 -0.71
CA LYS A 129 9.20 -37.54 0.53
C LYS A 129 8.57 -36.55 1.54
N THR A 130 8.65 -36.86 2.82
CA THR A 130 8.25 -35.92 3.90
C THR A 130 9.15 -34.68 3.84
N HIS A 131 8.56 -33.50 3.71
CA HIS A 131 9.28 -32.24 3.64
C HIS A 131 8.44 -31.09 4.20
N LYS A 132 9.09 -29.95 4.47
CA LYS A 132 8.40 -28.70 4.82
C LYS A 132 7.79 -28.10 3.55
N CYS A 133 6.51 -28.35 3.34
CA CYS A 133 5.78 -27.83 2.20
C CYS A 133 5.46 -26.34 2.41
N TYR A 134 5.87 -25.51 1.46
CA TYR A 134 5.58 -24.08 1.45
C TYR A 134 4.34 -23.73 0.61
N LYS A 135 3.70 -24.73 -0.02
CA LYS A 135 2.44 -24.55 -0.75
C LYS A 135 1.31 -24.41 0.25
N ASN A 136 0.73 -23.22 0.32
CA ASN A 136 -0.35 -22.86 1.23
C ASN A 136 -1.48 -22.09 0.53
N PHE A 137 -1.44 -22.00 -0.80
CA PHE A 137 -2.47 -21.35 -1.60
C PHE A 137 -2.88 -22.21 -2.79
N ASN A 138 -4.16 -22.13 -3.16
CA ASN A 138 -4.71 -22.93 -4.27
C ASN A 138 -4.21 -22.42 -5.62
N ARG A 139 -3.77 -23.33 -6.50
CA ARG A 139 -3.24 -22.99 -7.85
C ARG A 139 -4.26 -22.24 -8.70
N ASN A 140 -5.53 -22.60 -8.59
CA ASN A 140 -6.62 -22.06 -9.41
C ASN A 140 -7.16 -20.73 -8.88
N GLU A 141 -6.73 -20.27 -7.70
CA GLU A 141 -7.20 -19.01 -7.14
C GLU A 141 -6.42 -17.81 -7.69
N SER A 142 -7.08 -16.66 -7.78
CA SER A 142 -6.46 -15.41 -8.23
C SER A 142 -5.28 -15.03 -7.34
N SER A 143 -4.23 -14.48 -7.96
CA SER A 143 -3.07 -13.98 -7.19
C SER A 143 -3.41 -12.75 -6.35
N THR A 144 -4.46 -11.99 -6.71
CA THR A 144 -4.95 -10.87 -5.90
C THR A 144 -5.57 -11.34 -4.58
N ARG A 145 -6.15 -12.55 -4.54
CA ARG A 145 -6.70 -13.12 -3.30
C ARG A 145 -5.62 -13.48 -2.28
N MET A 146 -4.37 -13.69 -2.70
CA MET A 146 -3.26 -14.00 -1.80
C MET A 146 -2.99 -12.87 -0.81
N GLU A 147 -3.07 -11.62 -1.29
CA GLU A 147 -2.91 -10.44 -0.45
C GLU A 147 -4.06 -10.34 0.54
N SER A 148 -5.30 -10.42 0.07
CA SER A 148 -6.48 -10.33 0.93
C SER A 148 -6.47 -11.41 2.01
N ASP A 149 -6.12 -12.64 1.66
CA ASP A 149 -6.02 -13.76 2.59
C ASP A 149 -4.88 -13.57 3.61
N ALA A 150 -3.70 -13.12 3.18
CA ALA A 150 -2.58 -12.83 4.06
C ALA A 150 -2.89 -11.68 5.04
N ILE A 151 -3.53 -10.61 4.57
CA ILE A 151 -3.91 -9.49 5.44
C ILE A 151 -4.97 -9.95 6.45
N VAL A 152 -5.99 -10.70 6.03
CA VAL A 152 -7.02 -11.21 6.95
C VAL A 152 -6.44 -12.13 8.02
N GLU A 153 -5.47 -12.98 7.68
CA GLU A 153 -4.71 -13.76 8.68
C GLU A 153 -4.08 -12.83 9.72
N GLY A 154 -3.37 -11.78 9.27
CA GLY A 154 -2.76 -10.80 10.18
C GLY A 154 -3.76 -10.07 11.08
N PHE A 155 -4.96 -9.76 10.58
CA PHE A 155 -6.03 -9.16 11.39
C PHE A 155 -6.58 -10.14 12.44
N LYS A 156 -6.77 -11.42 12.09
CA LYS A 156 -7.23 -12.44 13.04
C LYS A 156 -6.21 -12.73 14.14
N CYS A 157 -4.93 -12.76 13.79
CA CYS A 157 -3.85 -13.04 14.75
C CYS A 157 -3.43 -11.81 15.57
N SER A 158 -3.90 -10.61 15.24
CA SER A 158 -3.46 -9.35 15.88
C SER A 158 -3.67 -9.32 17.40
N LEU A 159 -4.81 -9.85 17.87
CA LEU A 159 -5.14 -9.92 19.30
C LEU A 159 -4.26 -10.92 20.04
N GLU A 160 -4.04 -12.11 19.47
CA GLU A 160 -3.20 -13.13 20.09
C GLU A 160 -1.72 -12.74 20.09
N MET A 161 -1.22 -12.21 18.96
CA MET A 161 0.19 -11.87 18.80
C MET A 161 0.58 -10.61 19.56
N HIS A 162 -0.24 -9.56 19.50
CA HIS A 162 0.12 -8.22 19.97
C HIS A 162 -0.81 -7.70 21.07
N GLY A 163 -2.00 -8.28 21.23
CA GLY A 163 -3.04 -7.73 22.10
C GLY A 163 -3.52 -6.37 21.63
N LEU A 164 -3.64 -6.18 20.31
CA LEU A 164 -4.02 -4.92 19.67
C LEU A 164 -5.20 -5.13 18.71
N ILE A 165 -6.06 -4.12 18.61
CA ILE A 165 -7.12 -4.05 17.59
C ILE A 165 -6.65 -3.14 16.45
N PHE A 166 -6.62 -3.65 15.23
CA PHE A 166 -6.41 -2.82 14.04
C PHE A 166 -7.73 -2.16 13.63
N LYS A 167 -8.00 -0.98 14.19
CA LYS A 167 -9.27 -0.25 13.99
C LYS A 167 -9.36 0.39 12.61
N THR A 168 -8.25 0.92 12.12
CA THR A 168 -8.21 1.64 10.85
C THR A 168 -7.10 1.06 9.98
N VAL A 169 -7.43 0.76 8.73
CA VAL A 169 -6.47 0.29 7.72
C VAL A 169 -6.32 1.33 6.62
N ILE A 170 -5.08 1.72 6.35
CA ILE A 170 -4.70 2.50 5.18
C ILE A 170 -4.21 1.50 4.13
N ALA A 171 -4.91 1.40 3.02
CA ALA A 171 -4.58 0.42 1.98
C ALA A 171 -4.81 1.01 0.59
N ASP A 172 -4.39 0.24 -0.42
CA ASP A 172 -4.77 0.50 -1.80
C ASP A 172 -6.31 0.60 -1.94
N GLY A 173 -6.76 1.36 -2.92
CA GLY A 173 -8.15 1.46 -3.34
C GLY A 173 -8.77 0.13 -3.78
N ASP A 174 -8.00 -0.96 -3.85
CA ASP A 174 -8.52 -2.29 -4.16
C ASP A 174 -9.63 -2.72 -3.18
N SER A 175 -10.79 -3.01 -3.76
CA SER A 175 -12.03 -3.28 -3.03
C SER A 175 -12.03 -4.67 -2.38
N SER A 176 -11.28 -5.64 -2.94
CA SER A 176 -11.30 -7.02 -2.47
C SER A 176 -10.70 -7.21 -1.07
N VAL A 177 -9.59 -6.54 -0.74
CA VAL A 177 -8.93 -6.68 0.57
C VAL A 177 -9.87 -6.23 1.69
N TYR A 178 -10.42 -5.03 1.57
CA TYR A 178 -11.30 -4.48 2.60
C TYR A 178 -12.59 -5.27 2.75
N GLN A 179 -13.22 -5.67 1.63
CA GLN A 179 -14.43 -6.49 1.69
C GLN A 179 -14.15 -7.81 2.43
N THR A 180 -13.02 -8.46 2.13
CA THR A 180 -12.64 -9.71 2.80
C THR A 180 -12.43 -9.52 4.31
N ILE A 181 -11.87 -8.39 4.75
CA ILE A 181 -11.74 -8.05 6.18
C ILE A 181 -13.11 -7.90 6.85
N ILE A 182 -14.03 -7.18 6.21
CA ILE A 182 -15.39 -6.97 6.72
C ILE A 182 -16.15 -8.29 6.82
N ASP A 183 -16.07 -9.13 5.80
CA ASP A 183 -16.76 -10.43 5.75
C ASP A 183 -16.25 -11.38 6.85
N ASN A 184 -14.94 -11.33 7.16
CA ASN A 184 -14.33 -12.18 8.17
C ASN A 184 -14.52 -11.68 9.61
N ARG A 185 -14.98 -10.44 9.82
CA ARG A 185 -15.26 -9.83 11.13
C ARG A 185 -14.22 -10.19 12.22
N PRO A 186 -12.94 -9.83 12.04
CA PRO A 186 -11.85 -10.27 12.93
C PRO A 186 -12.01 -9.84 14.40
N TYR A 187 -12.82 -8.81 14.66
CA TYR A 187 -13.07 -8.25 16.00
C TYR A 187 -14.55 -8.31 16.38
N SER A 188 -15.24 -9.39 15.99
CA SER A 188 -16.66 -9.60 16.26
C SER A 188 -16.98 -9.57 17.76
N GLU A 189 -16.14 -10.20 18.58
CA GLU A 189 -16.27 -10.24 20.04
C GLU A 189 -16.17 -8.86 20.69
N GLN A 190 -15.32 -8.00 20.15
CA GLN A 190 -15.12 -6.63 20.64
C GLN A 190 -16.13 -5.65 20.04
N MET A 191 -17.02 -6.10 19.15
CA MET A 191 -17.98 -5.28 18.39
C MET A 191 -17.33 -4.13 17.62
N VAL A 192 -16.13 -4.34 17.07
CA VAL A 192 -15.39 -3.31 16.32
C VAL A 192 -15.42 -3.60 14.82
N THR A 193 -15.88 -2.62 14.04
CA THR A 193 -15.76 -2.63 12.58
C THR A 193 -14.52 -1.88 12.14
N VAL A 194 -13.70 -2.50 11.29
CA VAL A 194 -12.49 -1.90 10.70
C VAL A 194 -12.89 -0.80 9.73
N LYS A 195 -12.25 0.37 9.81
CA LYS A 195 -12.42 1.48 8.87
C LYS A 195 -11.32 1.48 7.82
N LYS A 196 -11.69 1.65 6.54
CA LYS A 196 -10.72 1.87 5.45
C LYS A 196 -10.44 3.36 5.26
N ILE A 197 -9.18 3.68 5.03
CA ILE A 197 -8.71 4.94 4.46
C ILE A 197 -7.94 4.61 3.18
N GLU A 198 -8.24 5.30 2.09
CA GLU A 198 -7.47 5.15 0.85
C GLU A 198 -6.11 5.83 0.96
N CYS A 199 -5.07 5.20 0.43
CA CYS A 199 -3.76 5.83 0.38
C CYS A 199 -3.71 7.03 -0.59
N THR A 200 -2.86 8.01 -0.28
CA THR A 200 -2.71 9.25 -1.06
C THR A 200 -2.44 9.01 -2.54
N ASN A 201 -1.58 8.03 -2.85
CA ASN A 201 -1.25 7.69 -4.24
C ASN A 201 -2.48 7.24 -5.03
N HIS A 202 -3.38 6.48 -4.39
CA HIS A 202 -4.61 6.04 -5.04
C HIS A 202 -5.65 7.14 -5.13
N LEU A 203 -5.78 7.99 -4.11
CA LEU A 203 -6.61 9.19 -4.17
C LEU A 203 -6.22 10.10 -5.34
N LEU A 204 -4.92 10.38 -5.52
CA LEU A 204 -4.42 11.24 -6.60
C LEU A 204 -4.57 10.57 -7.97
N ARG A 205 -4.33 9.26 -8.08
CA ARG A 205 -4.61 8.51 -9.32
C ARG A 205 -6.08 8.55 -9.67
N ASN A 206 -6.97 8.39 -8.68
CA ASN A 206 -8.42 8.44 -8.87
C ASN A 206 -8.86 9.83 -9.31
N LEU A 207 -8.30 10.91 -8.74
CA LEU A 207 -8.50 12.27 -9.20
C LEU A 207 -8.11 12.42 -10.67
N CYS A 208 -6.89 12.04 -11.05
CA CYS A 208 -6.43 12.14 -12.43
C CYS A 208 -7.29 11.31 -13.40
N LYS A 209 -7.71 10.09 -13.01
CA LYS A 209 -8.60 9.24 -13.82
C LYS A 209 -9.95 9.90 -14.06
N LYS A 210 -10.58 10.46 -13.00
CA LYS A 210 -11.87 11.15 -13.12
C LYS A 210 -11.76 12.41 -13.99
N LEU A 211 -10.68 13.19 -13.83
CA LEU A 211 -10.41 14.34 -14.69
C LEU A 211 -10.27 13.94 -16.16
N LYS A 212 -9.56 12.84 -16.45
CA LYS A 212 -9.47 12.31 -17.82
C LYS A 212 -10.83 11.92 -18.40
N VAL A 213 -11.68 11.23 -17.62
CA VAL A 213 -13.03 10.88 -18.08
C VAL A 213 -13.84 12.13 -18.44
N VAL A 214 -13.83 13.16 -17.58
CA VAL A 214 -14.52 14.44 -17.85
C VAL A 214 -14.05 15.07 -19.15
N THR A 215 -12.77 14.95 -19.48
CA THR A 215 -12.22 15.49 -20.73
C THR A 215 -12.55 14.67 -21.98
N GLU A 216 -12.83 13.38 -21.81
CA GLU A 216 -13.18 12.45 -22.89
C GLU A 216 -14.70 12.38 -23.13
N MET A 217 -15.52 12.82 -22.16
CA MET A 217 -16.97 12.93 -22.31
C MET A 217 -17.32 13.92 -23.43
N THR A 218 -17.60 13.37 -24.61
CA THR A 218 -17.92 14.14 -25.82
C THR A 218 -19.43 14.37 -25.87
N GLN A 219 -19.90 15.62 -25.85
CA GLN A 219 -21.28 15.92 -26.26
C GLN A 219 -21.44 15.77 -27.79
N PRO A 220 -22.64 15.42 -28.30
CA PRO A 220 -22.88 15.22 -29.72
C PRO A 220 -22.43 16.41 -30.58
N LYS A 221 -21.98 16.12 -31.80
CA LYS A 221 -21.28 17.01 -32.75
C LYS A 221 -21.99 18.32 -33.15
N THR A 222 -23.16 18.63 -32.59
CA THR A 222 -24.05 19.73 -33.04
C THR A 222 -23.87 21.05 -32.29
N GLN A 223 -23.07 21.14 -31.22
CA GLN A 223 -22.82 22.41 -30.53
C GLN A 223 -21.32 22.61 -30.24
N ARG A 224 -20.62 23.32 -31.13
CA ARG A 224 -19.27 23.85 -30.83
C ARG A 224 -19.40 25.05 -29.86
N GLN A 225 -19.59 24.77 -28.57
CA GLN A 225 -19.53 25.78 -27.51
C GLN A 225 -18.10 25.99 -27.00
N ARG A 226 -17.82 27.19 -26.46
CA ARG A 226 -16.52 27.63 -25.88
C ARG A 226 -15.92 26.66 -24.85
N GLY A 227 -16.74 25.89 -24.12
CA GLY A 227 -16.29 24.96 -23.08
C GLY A 227 -15.36 23.82 -23.55
N PHE A 228 -15.29 23.53 -24.85
CA PHE A 228 -14.39 22.47 -25.36
C PHE A 228 -12.90 22.85 -25.31
N THR A 229 -12.58 24.15 -25.42
CA THR A 229 -11.19 24.64 -25.26
C THR A 229 -10.74 24.53 -23.80
N GLU A 230 -11.65 24.79 -22.86
CA GLU A 230 -11.42 24.68 -21.41
C GLU A 230 -11.14 23.21 -21.03
N LEU A 231 -11.90 22.24 -21.54
CA LEU A 231 -11.66 20.81 -21.29
C LEU A 231 -10.30 20.31 -21.84
N ARG A 232 -9.85 20.79 -23.00
CA ARG A 232 -8.50 20.45 -23.51
C ARG A 232 -7.37 21.03 -22.66
N ASN A 233 -7.57 22.22 -22.09
CA ASN A 233 -6.63 22.80 -21.14
C ASN A 233 -6.59 21.99 -19.84
N VAL A 234 -7.73 21.44 -19.39
CA VAL A 234 -7.78 20.51 -18.26
C VAL A 234 -6.87 19.31 -18.51
N VAL A 235 -6.95 18.64 -19.68
CA VAL A 235 -6.08 17.48 -20.01
C VAL A 235 -4.59 17.80 -19.88
N LYS A 236 -4.17 18.94 -20.44
CA LYS A 236 -2.77 19.37 -20.41
C LYS A 236 -2.28 19.65 -18.98
N ASN A 237 -3.19 20.06 -18.10
CA ASN A 237 -2.88 20.51 -16.76
C ASN A 237 -3.20 19.48 -15.65
N ILE A 238 -3.69 18.27 -15.95
CA ILE A 238 -4.04 17.25 -14.93
C ILE A 238 -2.87 16.96 -13.98
N LEU A 239 -1.65 16.86 -14.53
CA LEU A 239 -0.45 16.61 -13.74
C LEU A 239 -0.10 17.83 -12.87
N ASN A 240 -0.32 19.04 -13.37
CA ASN A 240 -0.11 20.27 -12.60
C ASN A 240 -1.11 20.36 -11.44
N ILE A 241 -2.40 20.05 -11.67
CA ILE A 241 -3.42 19.96 -10.61
C ILE A 241 -2.98 18.98 -9.53
N ARG A 242 -2.49 17.80 -9.92
CA ARG A 242 -1.96 16.82 -8.97
C ARG A 242 -0.78 17.37 -8.15
N GLN A 243 0.18 18.01 -8.80
CA GLN A 243 1.34 18.59 -8.13
C GLN A 243 0.95 19.70 -7.15
N GLU A 244 0.01 20.57 -7.52
CA GLU A 244 -0.48 21.62 -6.63
C GLU A 244 -1.22 21.04 -5.42
N VAL A 245 -1.97 19.94 -5.57
CA VAL A 245 -2.59 19.24 -4.43
C VAL A 245 -1.52 18.66 -3.50
N GLU A 246 -0.46 18.07 -4.06
CA GLU A 246 0.66 17.52 -3.28
C GLU A 246 1.38 18.63 -2.49
N LYS A 247 1.66 19.79 -3.13
CA LYS A 247 2.27 20.97 -2.51
C LYS A 247 1.39 21.58 -1.41
N ALA A 248 0.09 21.79 -1.68
CA ALA A 248 -0.85 22.32 -0.70
C ALA A 248 -0.91 21.42 0.54
N ALA A 249 -0.99 20.10 0.33
CA ALA A 249 -0.96 19.14 1.43
C ALA A 249 0.37 19.18 2.21
N GLU A 250 1.51 19.39 1.54
CA GLU A 250 2.80 19.53 2.21
C GLU A 250 2.92 20.81 3.04
N LEU A 251 2.47 21.94 2.52
CA LEU A 251 2.45 23.22 3.23
C LEU A 251 1.63 23.10 4.53
N ARG A 252 0.43 22.53 4.45
CA ARG A 252 -0.44 22.32 5.62
C ARG A 252 0.14 21.32 6.63
N ARG A 253 0.98 20.37 6.19
CA ARG A 253 1.71 19.44 7.09
C ARG A 253 2.85 20.13 7.83
N LYS A 254 3.53 21.08 7.20
CA LYS A 254 4.67 21.83 7.77
C LYS A 254 4.23 22.86 8.81
N ASP A 255 3.01 23.37 8.70
CA ASP A 255 2.40 24.20 9.72
C ASP A 255 2.27 23.38 11.02
N GLN A 256 2.91 23.80 12.11
CA GLN A 256 2.79 23.15 13.42
C GLN A 256 1.82 23.86 14.36
N GLN A 257 1.41 25.09 14.04
CA GLN A 257 0.61 25.95 14.90
C GLN A 257 -0.88 25.67 14.75
N THR A 258 -1.33 25.34 13.54
CA THR A 258 -2.75 25.15 13.26
C THR A 258 -3.26 23.78 13.77
N PRO A 259 -4.40 23.71 14.48
CA PRO A 259 -5.04 22.46 14.87
C PRO A 259 -5.35 21.55 13.67
N GLN A 260 -5.31 20.23 13.87
CA GLN A 260 -5.52 19.25 12.77
C GLN A 260 -6.85 19.43 12.03
N HIS A 261 -7.93 19.78 12.72
CA HIS A 261 -9.24 19.98 12.10
C HIS A 261 -9.25 21.23 11.19
N CYS A 262 -8.62 22.32 11.62
CA CYS A 262 -8.45 23.53 10.81
C CYS A 262 -7.62 23.24 9.55
N LYS A 263 -6.49 22.52 9.70
CA LYS A 263 -5.66 22.11 8.55
C LYS A 263 -6.43 21.32 7.50
N ALA A 264 -7.32 20.42 7.94
CA ALA A 264 -8.13 19.62 7.03
C ALA A 264 -9.14 20.49 6.27
N MET A 265 -9.80 21.42 6.96
CA MET A 265 -10.76 22.35 6.35
C MET A 265 -10.08 23.31 5.36
N GLU A 266 -8.91 23.84 5.73
CA GLU A 266 -8.14 24.71 4.85
C GLU A 266 -7.60 23.96 3.63
N LEU A 267 -7.10 22.74 3.81
CA LEU A 267 -6.67 21.90 2.69
C LEU A 267 -7.84 21.60 1.74
N GLN A 268 -9.05 21.42 2.26
CA GLN A 268 -10.24 21.27 1.43
C GLN A 268 -10.49 22.52 0.59
N ASN A 269 -10.39 23.71 1.19
CA ASN A 269 -10.53 24.98 0.47
C ASN A 269 -9.44 25.13 -0.60
N ASP A 270 -8.18 24.82 -0.26
CA ASP A 270 -7.07 24.84 -1.21
C ASP A 270 -7.36 23.92 -2.41
N ILE A 271 -7.79 22.68 -2.15
CA ILE A 271 -8.12 21.69 -3.20
C ILE A 271 -9.22 22.20 -4.13
N LEU A 272 -10.24 22.87 -3.59
CA LEU A 272 -11.32 23.45 -4.40
C LEU A 272 -10.86 24.65 -5.24
N ASN A 273 -9.86 25.39 -4.78
CA ASN A 273 -9.32 26.57 -5.46
C ASN A 273 -8.22 26.24 -6.49
N ILE A 274 -7.57 25.07 -6.40
CA ILE A 274 -6.49 24.66 -7.31
C ILE A 274 -6.88 24.74 -8.80
N PRO A 275 -8.06 24.27 -9.24
CA PRO A 275 -8.45 24.40 -10.65
C PRO A 275 -8.43 25.87 -11.11
N SER A 276 -9.03 26.78 -10.34
CA SER A 276 -9.06 28.21 -10.65
C SER A 276 -7.65 28.79 -10.73
N HIS A 277 -6.77 28.44 -9.80
CA HIS A 277 -5.36 28.82 -9.84
C HIS A 277 -4.65 28.30 -11.10
N VAL A 278 -4.80 27.01 -11.43
CA VAL A 278 -4.11 26.36 -12.56
C VAL A 278 -4.59 26.90 -13.92
N PHE A 279 -5.84 27.36 -14.01
CA PHE A 279 -6.38 27.97 -15.23
C PHE A 279 -6.20 29.50 -15.30
N GLY A 280 -5.56 30.11 -14.30
CA GLY A 280 -5.33 31.56 -14.26
C GLY A 280 -6.58 32.38 -13.92
N GLU A 281 -7.63 31.74 -13.44
CA GLU A 281 -8.80 32.39 -12.85
C GLU A 281 -8.49 32.71 -11.40
N HIS A 282 -7.75 33.78 -11.15
CA HIS A 282 -7.52 34.28 -9.80
C HIS A 282 -8.81 34.95 -9.30
N LYS A 283 -9.66 34.20 -8.59
CA LYS A 283 -10.79 34.72 -7.81
C LYS A 283 -10.46 34.65 -6.33
#